data_AF-A0A2D8EWW8-F1
#
_entry.id   AF-A0A2D8EWW8-F1
#
_cell.length_a   1.000
_cell.length_b   1.000
_cell.length_c   1.000
_cell.angle_alpha   90.00
_cell.angle_beta   90.00
_cell.angle_gamma   90.00
#
_symmetry.space_group_name_H-M   'P 1'
#
loop_
_entity.id
_entity.type
_entity.pdbx_description
1 polymer ?
#
loop_
_entity_poly.entity_id
_entity_poly.type
_entity_poly.pdbx_seq_one_letter_code
_entity_poly.pdbx_strand_id
1 'polypeptide(L)'
;MDDNEEYDEDYTSFSLSAQHNSEAGGFSELSKAFKDNPTLEHYLELRRQNPGKLIEVATNWSLEWVFANEERLRDLDIEPEDVVGSLDADEASASRVSLRLIELLVERRAREALGETHLVGRGEAVSDSFLNYLIAMMLDALDWNDQMIIPRDLIVLIKHQLRAEVSVEARDMQVRHNRHTAVSLGAQLMKQGTPVSLGIVAKMMNVERSTVMRWFKDGDFVKEVEDWHAITDAFAMGRFKRERDQREPN
;
A
#
# COMPACT_ATOMS: atom_id res chain seq x y z
N MET A 1 58.33 -1.44 1.57
CA MET A 1 57.30 -1.42 2.62
C MET A 1 56.42 -0.21 2.31
N ASP A 2 55.80 -0.08 1.14
CA ASP A 2 54.94 -1.03 0.39
C ASP A 2 54.04 -1.83 1.32
N ASP A 3 52.80 -1.34 1.44
CA ASP A 3 51.57 -2.12 1.36
C ASP A 3 50.43 -1.11 1.11
N ASN A 4 50.24 -0.74 -0.15
CA ASN A 4 49.00 -0.13 -0.64
C ASN A 4 48.02 -1.29 -0.89
N GLU A 5 47.07 -1.49 0.01
CA GLU A 5 45.92 -2.37 -0.24
C GLU A 5 44.94 -1.65 -1.17
N GLU A 6 45.04 -2.02 -2.44
CA GLU A 6 44.11 -1.77 -3.53
C GLU A 6 42.82 -2.55 -3.24
N TYR A 7 41.79 -1.86 -2.76
CA TYR A 7 40.43 -2.40 -2.67
C TYR A 7 39.74 -2.25 -4.04
N ASP A 8 39.75 -3.34 -4.80
CA ASP A 8 38.82 -3.59 -5.92
C ASP A 8 37.40 -3.74 -5.35
N GLU A 9 36.67 -2.62 -5.27
CA GLU A 9 35.21 -2.65 -5.16
C GLU A 9 34.62 -2.45 -6.56
N ASP A 10 34.48 -3.56 -7.25
CA ASP A 10 33.70 -3.76 -8.46
C ASP A 10 32.19 -3.62 -8.13
N TYR A 11 31.78 -2.45 -7.65
CA TYR A 11 30.37 -2.04 -7.66
C TYR A 11 30.02 -1.74 -9.10
N THR A 12 29.53 -2.77 -9.78
CA THR A 12 28.68 -2.67 -10.97
C THR A 12 27.60 -1.63 -10.68
N SER A 13 27.90 -0.41 -11.11
CA SER A 13 26.97 0.69 -11.19
C SER A 13 25.86 0.27 -12.14
N PHE A 14 24.79 -0.28 -11.58
CA PHE A 14 23.48 -0.27 -12.24
C PHE A 14 22.98 1.18 -12.20
N SER A 15 23.66 2.01 -12.99
CA SER A 15 23.24 3.32 -13.43
C SER A 15 21.93 3.14 -14.21
N LEU A 16 20.81 3.16 -13.49
CA LEU A 16 19.47 3.29 -14.03
C LEU A 16 19.22 4.68 -14.65
N SER A 17 20.24 5.54 -14.75
CA SER A 17 20.14 6.89 -15.32
C SER A 17 20.27 6.95 -16.85
N ALA A 18 19.84 5.91 -17.59
CA ALA A 18 19.97 5.90 -19.05
C ALA A 18 18.88 5.10 -19.77
N GLN A 19 17.61 5.53 -19.66
CA GLN A 19 16.61 5.23 -20.70
C GLN A 19 15.78 6.44 -21.16
N HIS A 20 16.24 7.67 -20.89
CA HIS A 20 15.84 8.86 -21.67
C HIS A 20 16.65 9.02 -22.97
N ASN A 21 17.05 7.92 -23.62
CA ASN A 21 17.68 7.96 -24.94
C ASN A 21 16.61 7.77 -26.03
N SER A 22 15.86 8.83 -26.30
CA SER A 22 15.57 9.22 -27.67
C SER A 22 16.21 10.61 -27.85
N GLU A 23 17.01 10.81 -28.89
CA GLU A 23 17.75 12.04 -29.19
C GLU A 23 16.82 13.26 -29.49
N ALA A 24 15.56 13.25 -29.04
CA ALA A 24 14.54 14.22 -29.37
C ALA A 24 13.64 14.64 -28.19
N GLY A 25 14.01 14.34 -26.93
CA GLY A 25 13.24 14.80 -25.76
C GLY A 25 11.74 14.48 -25.82
N GLY A 26 11.39 13.37 -26.49
CA GLY A 26 10.03 13.04 -26.86
C GLY A 26 9.65 11.64 -26.43
N PHE A 27 8.36 11.46 -26.11
CA PHE A 27 7.74 10.20 -25.74
C PHE A 27 8.18 9.06 -26.66
N SER A 28 8.48 7.89 -26.10
CA SER A 28 8.71 6.68 -26.90
C SER A 28 7.47 6.37 -27.74
N GLU A 29 7.63 5.72 -28.89
CA GLU A 29 6.49 5.30 -29.73
C GLU A 29 5.49 4.42 -28.95
N LEU A 30 5.98 3.65 -27.98
CA LEU A 30 5.13 2.87 -27.06
C LEU A 30 4.29 3.77 -26.14
N SER A 31 4.88 4.84 -25.62
CA SER A 31 4.17 5.79 -24.75
C SER A 31 3.12 6.57 -25.53
N LYS A 32 3.44 6.99 -26.76
CA LYS A 32 2.45 7.62 -27.67
C LYS A 32 1.29 6.67 -27.97
N ALA A 33 1.59 5.43 -28.36
CA ALA A 33 0.58 4.41 -28.63
C ALA A 33 -0.35 4.19 -27.43
N PHE A 34 0.22 4.10 -26.21
CA PHE A 34 -0.58 3.96 -25.00
C PHE A 34 -1.47 5.19 -24.76
N LYS A 35 -0.92 6.41 -24.86
CA LYS A 35 -1.68 7.65 -24.63
C LYS A 35 -2.82 7.85 -25.63
N ASP A 36 -2.68 7.37 -26.86
CA ASP A 36 -3.75 7.41 -27.87
C ASP A 36 -4.90 6.43 -27.54
N ASN A 37 -4.64 5.36 -26.79
CA ASN A 37 -5.64 4.37 -26.37
C ASN A 37 -5.33 3.79 -24.97
N PRO A 38 -5.62 4.54 -23.88
CA PRO A 38 -5.16 4.21 -22.52
C PRO A 38 -6.04 3.16 -21.83
N THR A 39 -6.22 2.02 -22.49
CA THR A 39 -6.99 0.87 -21.96
C THR A 39 -6.05 -0.16 -21.34
N LEU A 40 -6.58 -0.96 -20.41
CA LEU A 40 -5.81 -2.04 -19.78
C LEU A 40 -5.41 -3.10 -20.80
N GLU A 41 -6.29 -3.43 -21.74
CA GLU A 41 -6.03 -4.38 -22.83
C GLU A 41 -4.85 -3.92 -23.68
N HIS A 42 -4.82 -2.63 -24.05
CA HIS A 42 -3.74 -2.08 -24.86
C HIS A 42 -2.42 -1.98 -24.07
N TYR A 43 -2.47 -1.57 -22.80
CA TYR A 43 -1.29 -1.60 -21.94
C TYR A 43 -0.68 -3.00 -21.84
N LEU A 44 -1.53 -4.02 -21.62
CA LEU A 44 -1.09 -5.42 -21.53
C LEU A 44 -0.45 -5.89 -22.84
N GLU A 45 -1.02 -5.52 -23.98
CA GLU A 45 -0.44 -5.81 -25.29
C GLU A 45 0.96 -5.19 -25.44
N LEU A 46 1.09 -3.88 -25.25
CA LEU A 46 2.35 -3.16 -25.39
C LEU A 46 3.42 -3.70 -24.42
N ARG A 47 3.06 -3.91 -23.16
CA ARG A 47 3.96 -4.39 -22.10
C ARG A 47 4.44 -5.82 -22.34
N ARG A 48 3.58 -6.72 -22.83
CA ARG A 48 3.97 -8.12 -23.13
C ARG A 48 4.86 -8.22 -24.36
N GLN A 49 4.63 -7.39 -25.37
CA GLN A 49 5.47 -7.34 -26.58
C GLN A 49 6.83 -6.69 -26.30
N ASN A 50 6.89 -5.75 -25.34
CA ASN A 50 8.07 -4.96 -25.01
C ASN A 50 8.45 -5.07 -23.53
N PRO A 51 8.83 -6.28 -23.05
CA PRO A 51 9.22 -6.46 -21.66
C PRO A 51 10.46 -5.62 -21.35
N GLY A 52 10.41 -4.81 -20.29
CA GLY A 52 11.52 -3.96 -19.85
C GLY A 52 11.70 -2.63 -20.60
N LYS A 53 10.83 -2.28 -21.56
CA LYS A 53 10.83 -0.93 -22.15
C LYS A 53 10.01 0.04 -21.31
N LEU A 54 10.49 1.28 -21.13
CA LEU A 54 9.69 2.32 -20.51
C LEU A 54 8.44 2.63 -21.36
N ILE A 55 7.28 2.65 -20.70
CA ILE A 55 6.00 3.09 -21.27
C ILE A 55 5.50 4.10 -20.25
N GLU A 56 5.53 5.37 -20.61
CA GLU A 56 4.93 6.42 -19.80
C GLU A 56 3.41 6.27 -19.88
N VAL A 57 2.77 6.20 -18.71
CA VAL A 57 1.34 5.93 -18.54
C VAL A 57 0.55 7.14 -18.06
N ALA A 58 1.24 8.25 -17.81
CA ALA A 58 0.63 9.50 -17.43
C ALA A 58 -0.36 10.00 -18.51
N THR A 59 -1.63 10.12 -18.14
CA THR A 59 -2.77 10.39 -19.06
C THR A 59 -3.64 11.55 -18.60
N ASN A 60 -3.52 11.95 -17.34
CA ASN A 60 -4.21 13.08 -16.76
C ASN A 60 -3.27 14.28 -16.80
N TRP A 61 -3.66 15.29 -17.56
CA TRP A 61 -2.93 16.55 -17.72
C TRP A 61 -3.98 17.66 -17.58
N SER A 62 -3.70 18.86 -17.11
CA SER A 62 -2.49 19.64 -17.30
C SER A 62 -2.50 20.86 -16.37
N LEU A 63 -1.50 21.74 -16.49
CA LEU A 63 -1.48 23.05 -15.83
C LEU A 63 -2.75 23.89 -16.15
N GLU A 64 -3.32 23.72 -17.34
CA GLU A 64 -4.60 24.32 -17.74
C GLU A 64 -5.76 23.90 -16.83
N TRP A 65 -5.76 22.66 -16.30
CA TRP A 65 -6.77 22.26 -15.32
C TRP A 65 -6.62 23.05 -14.03
N VAL A 66 -5.39 23.27 -13.55
CA VAL A 66 -5.13 24.06 -12.34
C VAL A 66 -5.64 25.49 -12.54
N PHE A 67 -5.29 26.12 -13.67
CA PHE A 67 -5.78 27.46 -14.00
C PHE A 67 -7.31 27.53 -14.11
N ALA A 68 -7.94 26.52 -14.70
CA ALA A 68 -9.40 26.47 -14.83
C ALA A 68 -10.12 26.21 -13.49
N ASN A 69 -9.42 25.72 -12.46
CA ASN A 69 -9.99 25.35 -11.18
C ASN A 69 -9.39 26.15 -10.00
N GLU A 70 -8.66 27.24 -10.25
CA GLU A 70 -7.98 28.01 -9.22
C GLU A 70 -8.93 28.49 -8.11
N GLU A 71 -10.07 29.08 -8.47
CA GLU A 71 -11.08 29.54 -7.49
C GLU A 71 -11.57 28.37 -6.63
N ARG A 72 -11.89 27.24 -7.26
CA ARG A 72 -12.34 26.04 -6.56
C ARG A 72 -11.28 25.46 -5.64
N LEU A 73 -10.01 25.49 -6.03
CA LEU A 73 -8.90 25.04 -5.19
C LEU A 73 -8.79 25.92 -3.94
N ARG A 74 -8.83 27.24 -4.13
CA ARG A 74 -8.80 28.22 -3.03
C ARG A 74 -10.01 28.10 -2.09
N ASP A 75 -11.21 27.86 -2.62
CA ASP A 75 -12.41 27.60 -1.81
C ASP A 75 -12.28 26.34 -0.92
N LEU A 76 -11.45 25.39 -1.34
CA LEU A 76 -11.13 24.18 -0.59
C LEU A 76 -9.89 24.33 0.30
N ASP A 77 -9.31 25.54 0.39
CA ASP A 77 -8.06 25.83 1.10
C ASP A 77 -6.89 24.97 0.59
N ILE A 78 -6.85 24.78 -0.73
CA ILE A 78 -5.74 24.16 -1.46
C ILE A 78 -5.07 25.26 -2.27
N GLU A 79 -3.80 25.56 -1.97
CA GLU A 79 -3.04 26.54 -2.76
C GLU A 79 -2.77 25.99 -4.17
N PRO A 80 -3.14 26.71 -5.25
CA PRO A 80 -2.85 26.30 -6.62
C PRO A 80 -1.38 26.02 -6.85
N GLU A 81 -0.49 26.77 -6.23
CA GLU A 81 0.97 26.60 -6.29
C GLU A 81 1.43 25.25 -5.76
N ASP A 82 0.76 24.71 -4.73
CA ASP A 82 1.04 23.37 -4.22
C ASP A 82 0.56 22.29 -5.21
N VAL A 83 -0.56 22.53 -5.91
CA VAL A 83 -1.00 21.63 -6.98
C VAL A 83 0.01 21.65 -8.13
N VAL A 84 0.48 22.83 -8.54
CA VAL A 84 1.53 22.94 -9.57
C VAL A 84 2.81 22.24 -9.14
N GLY A 85 3.30 22.47 -7.92
CA GLY A 85 4.49 21.78 -7.40
C GLY A 85 4.32 20.26 -7.39
N SER A 86 3.11 19.77 -7.08
CA SER A 86 2.83 18.33 -7.14
C SER A 86 2.88 17.76 -8.57
N LEU A 87 2.63 18.58 -9.61
CA LEU A 87 2.77 18.18 -11.02
C LEU A 87 4.24 18.07 -11.47
N ASP A 88 5.14 18.75 -10.77
CA ASP A 88 6.59 18.60 -10.91
C ASP A 88 7.17 17.52 -9.98
N ALA A 89 6.31 16.67 -9.40
CA ALA A 89 6.67 15.63 -8.44
C ALA A 89 7.40 16.16 -7.17
N ASP A 90 7.16 17.41 -6.77
CA ASP A 90 7.68 17.93 -5.51
C ASP A 90 6.98 17.26 -4.31
N GLU A 91 7.76 16.51 -3.52
CA GLU A 91 7.26 15.72 -2.39
C GLU A 91 6.53 16.59 -1.36
N ALA A 92 7.06 17.79 -1.07
CA ALA A 92 6.48 18.67 -0.07
C ALA A 92 5.11 19.22 -0.51
N SER A 93 4.99 19.59 -1.78
CA SER A 93 3.75 20.08 -2.38
C SER A 93 2.71 18.95 -2.48
N ALA A 94 3.10 17.77 -2.96
CA ALA A 94 2.23 16.60 -2.99
C ALA A 94 1.74 16.19 -1.59
N SER A 95 2.61 16.29 -0.57
CA SER A 95 2.24 16.06 0.84
C SER A 95 1.22 17.09 1.34
N ARG A 96 1.43 18.39 1.09
CA ARG A 96 0.47 19.46 1.48
C ARG A 96 -0.90 19.25 0.84
N VAL A 97 -0.95 19.00 -0.47
CA VAL A 97 -2.20 18.69 -1.19
C VAL A 97 -2.86 17.44 -0.59
N SER A 98 -2.11 16.36 -0.39
CA SER A 98 -2.65 15.11 0.15
C SER A 98 -3.24 15.27 1.55
N LEU A 99 -2.54 15.97 2.44
CA LEU A 99 -3.01 16.25 3.79
C LEU A 99 -4.31 17.06 3.77
N ARG A 100 -4.38 18.11 2.94
CA ARG A 100 -5.60 18.90 2.82
C ARG A 100 -6.79 18.08 2.31
N LEU A 101 -6.57 17.19 1.35
CA LEU A 101 -7.62 16.26 0.87
C LEU A 101 -8.08 15.29 1.97
N ILE A 102 -7.18 14.84 2.84
CA ILE A 102 -7.52 14.01 4.00
C ILE A 102 -8.38 14.80 4.99
N GLU A 103 -8.04 16.06 5.28
CA GLU A 103 -8.83 16.93 6.16
C GLU A 103 -10.25 17.13 5.62
N LEU A 104 -10.39 17.46 4.34
CA LEU A 104 -11.69 17.61 3.68
C LEU A 104 -12.54 16.33 3.75
N LEU A 105 -11.91 15.15 3.66
CA LEU A 105 -12.60 13.87 3.87
C LEU A 105 -13.08 13.67 5.31
N VAL A 106 -12.26 14.05 6.29
CA VAL A 106 -12.61 13.98 7.71
C VAL A 106 -13.77 14.93 8.01
N GLU A 107 -13.73 16.16 7.51
CA GLU A 107 -14.80 17.15 7.63
C GLU A 107 -16.10 16.64 7.01
N ARG A 108 -16.05 16.10 5.78
CA ARG A 108 -17.20 15.50 5.11
C ARG A 108 -17.82 14.40 5.96
N ARG A 109 -17.01 13.46 6.45
CA ARG A 109 -17.49 12.35 7.29
C ARG A 109 -18.09 12.81 8.61
N ALA A 110 -17.52 13.83 9.23
CA ALA A 110 -18.05 14.39 10.47
C ALA A 110 -19.45 14.97 10.25
N ARG A 111 -19.67 15.70 9.16
CA ARG A 111 -20.98 16.25 8.79
C ARG A 111 -21.99 15.16 8.40
N GLU A 112 -21.56 14.15 7.65
CA GLU A 112 -22.38 12.98 7.34
C GLU A 112 -22.82 12.24 8.61
N ALA A 113 -21.92 12.10 9.61
CA ALA A 113 -22.23 11.47 10.89
C ALA A 113 -23.25 12.28 11.73
N LEU A 114 -23.34 13.60 11.52
CA LEU A 114 -24.37 14.46 12.09
C LEU A 114 -25.72 14.37 11.34
N GLY A 115 -25.79 13.57 10.28
CA GLY A 115 -26.99 13.35 9.49
C GLY A 115 -27.18 14.34 8.33
N GLU A 116 -26.18 15.18 8.04
CA GLU A 116 -26.23 16.03 6.85
C GLU A 116 -26.11 15.18 5.58
N THR A 117 -27.03 15.39 4.63
CA THR A 117 -27.07 14.64 3.37
C THR A 117 -26.85 15.57 2.18
N HIS A 118 -26.56 14.97 1.02
CA HIS A 118 -26.35 15.68 -0.26
C HIS A 118 -25.26 16.76 -0.22
N LEU A 119 -24.26 16.63 0.66
CA LEU A 119 -23.17 17.61 0.82
C LEU A 119 -22.42 17.86 -0.49
N VAL A 120 -22.02 16.77 -1.17
CA VAL A 120 -21.30 16.84 -2.45
C VAL A 120 -22.19 17.44 -3.55
N GLY A 121 -23.46 17.04 -3.61
CA GLY A 121 -24.41 17.55 -4.61
C GLY A 121 -24.72 19.04 -4.46
N ARG A 122 -24.56 19.59 -3.25
CA ARG A 122 -24.69 21.02 -2.96
C ARG A 122 -23.37 21.80 -3.07
N GLY A 123 -22.27 21.13 -3.40
CA GLY A 123 -20.94 21.75 -3.43
C GLY A 123 -20.37 22.10 -2.06
N GLU A 124 -20.95 21.55 -0.98
CA GLU A 124 -20.55 21.85 0.40
C GLU A 124 -19.46 20.89 0.93
N ALA A 125 -19.11 19.86 0.17
CA ALA A 125 -18.04 18.92 0.49
C ALA A 125 -17.39 18.38 -0.79
N VAL A 126 -16.16 17.93 -0.64
CA VAL A 126 -15.38 17.38 -1.75
C VAL A 126 -15.93 16.04 -2.25
N SER A 127 -15.97 15.84 -3.56
CA SER A 127 -16.41 14.59 -4.19
C SER A 127 -15.27 13.58 -4.28
N ASP A 128 -15.59 12.29 -4.22
CA ASP A 128 -14.60 11.23 -4.45
C ASP A 128 -13.99 11.31 -5.86
N SER A 129 -14.75 11.76 -6.86
CA SER A 129 -14.25 11.97 -8.22
C SER A 129 -13.16 13.04 -8.30
N PHE A 130 -13.30 14.14 -7.56
CA PHE A 130 -12.31 15.21 -7.52
C PHE A 130 -11.03 14.74 -6.81
N LEU A 131 -11.18 14.00 -5.71
CA LEU A 131 -10.04 13.39 -5.02
C LEU A 131 -9.29 12.43 -5.92
N ASN A 132 -10.00 11.52 -6.58
CA ASN A 132 -9.40 10.53 -7.45
C ASN A 132 -8.68 11.19 -8.63
N TYR A 133 -9.20 12.31 -9.13
CA TYR A 133 -8.54 13.09 -10.18
C TYR A 133 -7.20 13.70 -9.70
N LEU A 134 -7.19 14.34 -8.53
CA LEU A 134 -5.94 14.90 -7.95
C LEU A 134 -4.93 13.80 -7.58
N ILE A 135 -5.39 12.66 -7.07
CA ILE A 135 -4.55 11.49 -6.83
C ILE A 135 -3.92 11.01 -8.14
N ALA A 136 -4.72 10.89 -9.20
CA ALA A 136 -4.24 10.47 -10.51
C ALA A 136 -3.22 11.46 -11.09
N MET A 137 -3.47 12.78 -10.97
CA MET A 137 -2.52 13.81 -11.38
C MET A 137 -1.17 13.69 -10.65
N MET A 138 -1.18 13.49 -9.34
CA MET A 138 0.05 13.30 -8.57
C MET A 138 0.79 12.01 -8.95
N LEU A 139 0.06 10.91 -9.21
CA LEU A 139 0.68 9.65 -9.66
C LEU A 139 1.26 9.76 -11.08
N ASP A 140 0.58 10.48 -11.97
CA ASP A 140 1.04 10.75 -13.33
C ASP A 140 2.29 11.65 -13.31
N ALA A 141 2.36 12.62 -12.40
CA ALA A 141 3.54 13.44 -12.18
C ALA A 141 4.76 12.63 -11.72
N LEU A 142 4.55 11.64 -10.85
CA LEU A 142 5.61 10.72 -10.41
C LEU A 142 6.16 9.88 -11.59
N ASP A 143 5.29 9.40 -12.48
CA ASP A 143 5.68 8.63 -13.67
C ASP A 143 6.48 9.47 -14.67
N TRP A 144 5.98 10.66 -15.03
CA TRP A 144 6.66 11.55 -15.98
C TRP A 144 8.02 12.05 -15.47
N ASN A 145 8.15 12.31 -14.17
CA ASN A 145 9.40 12.82 -13.58
C ASN A 145 10.38 11.70 -13.18
N ASP A 146 10.08 10.44 -13.50
CA ASP A 146 10.85 9.25 -13.09
C ASP A 146 11.07 9.20 -11.55
N GLN A 147 10.09 9.71 -10.79
CA GLN A 147 10.09 9.75 -9.32
C GLN A 147 9.16 8.67 -8.79
N MET A 148 9.62 7.42 -8.74
CA MET A 148 8.77 6.29 -8.33
C MET A 148 8.56 6.16 -6.81
N ILE A 149 9.02 7.15 -6.01
CA ILE A 149 8.80 7.20 -4.57
C ILE A 149 7.51 7.97 -4.29
N ILE A 150 6.47 7.25 -3.86
CA ILE A 150 5.18 7.87 -3.51
C ILE A 150 5.28 8.51 -2.11
N PRO A 151 4.94 9.81 -1.96
CA PRO A 151 4.88 10.47 -0.65
C PRO A 151 3.96 9.73 0.33
N ARG A 152 4.32 9.71 1.63
CA ARG A 152 3.58 8.93 2.64
C ARG A 152 2.13 9.37 2.80
N ASP A 153 1.86 10.67 2.75
CA ASP A 153 0.50 11.21 2.89
C ASP A 153 -0.36 10.82 1.67
N LEU A 154 0.23 10.80 0.48
CA LEU A 154 -0.42 10.29 -0.73
C LEU A 154 -0.72 8.79 -0.62
N ILE A 155 0.20 7.98 -0.05
CA ILE A 155 -0.05 6.56 0.23
C ILE A 155 -1.26 6.40 1.16
N VAL A 156 -1.37 7.20 2.22
CA VAL A 156 -2.51 7.17 3.15
C VAL A 156 -3.81 7.48 2.42
N LEU A 157 -3.81 8.54 1.60
CA LEU A 157 -4.97 8.94 0.81
C LEU A 157 -5.40 7.88 -0.21
N ILE A 158 -4.45 7.27 -0.94
CA ILE A 158 -4.73 6.17 -1.87
C ILE A 158 -5.33 4.97 -1.14
N LYS A 159 -4.72 4.54 -0.03
CA LYS A 159 -5.24 3.41 0.76
C LYS A 159 -6.66 3.65 1.24
N HIS A 160 -6.95 4.88 1.68
CA HIS A 160 -8.29 5.28 2.08
C HIS A 160 -9.30 5.14 0.93
N GLN A 161 -8.96 5.62 -0.27
CA GLN A 161 -9.84 5.54 -1.43
C GLN A 161 -10.07 4.09 -1.88
N LEU A 162 -9.04 3.26 -1.84
CA LEU A 162 -9.14 1.84 -2.21
C LEU A 162 -9.89 0.99 -1.17
N ARG A 163 -9.99 1.44 0.08
CA ARG A 163 -10.68 0.75 1.19
C ARG A 163 -10.23 -0.70 1.38
N ALA A 164 -8.95 -0.98 1.12
CA ALA A 164 -8.41 -2.33 1.15
C ALA A 164 -8.57 -3.00 2.53
N GLU A 165 -8.56 -2.21 3.61
CA GLU A 165 -8.69 -2.69 4.99
C GLU A 165 -10.07 -3.29 5.32
N VAL A 166 -11.11 -2.97 4.55
CA VAL A 166 -12.45 -3.56 4.73
C VAL A 166 -12.76 -4.66 3.73
N SER A 167 -11.80 -5.04 2.86
CA SER A 167 -11.98 -6.10 1.88
C SER A 167 -12.19 -7.47 2.53
N VAL A 168 -12.68 -8.43 1.75
CA VAL A 168 -12.85 -9.82 2.21
C VAL A 168 -11.50 -10.41 2.59
N GLU A 169 -10.47 -10.15 1.80
CA GLU A 169 -9.09 -10.60 2.01
C GLU A 169 -8.52 -10.04 3.31
N ALA A 170 -8.73 -8.75 3.60
CA ALA A 170 -8.28 -8.14 4.85
C ALA A 170 -8.99 -8.75 6.07
N ARG A 171 -10.31 -8.99 5.98
CA ARG A 171 -11.07 -9.66 7.05
C ARG A 171 -10.60 -11.09 7.29
N ASP A 172 -10.38 -11.85 6.22
CA ASP A 172 -9.88 -13.22 6.30
C ASP A 172 -8.48 -13.27 6.91
N MET A 173 -7.60 -12.35 6.53
CA MET A 173 -6.27 -12.23 7.11
C MET A 173 -6.34 -11.84 8.60
N GLN A 174 -7.23 -10.92 8.98
CA GLN A 174 -7.45 -10.56 10.38
C GLN A 174 -7.93 -11.76 11.20
N VAL A 175 -8.84 -12.58 10.68
CA VAL A 175 -9.29 -13.82 11.34
C VAL A 175 -8.13 -14.80 11.52
N ARG A 176 -7.29 -15.00 10.50
CA ARG A 176 -6.09 -15.85 10.59
C ARG A 176 -5.11 -15.31 11.63
N HIS A 177 -4.85 -14.01 11.64
CA HIS A 177 -3.97 -13.36 12.61
C HIS A 177 -4.50 -13.52 14.04
N ASN A 178 -5.80 -13.29 14.25
CA ASN A 178 -6.45 -13.48 15.54
C ASN A 178 -6.39 -14.93 16.01
N ARG A 179 -6.63 -15.90 15.11
CA ARG A 179 -6.49 -17.34 15.39
C ARG A 179 -5.07 -17.68 15.82
N HIS A 180 -4.06 -17.23 15.06
CA HIS A 180 -2.65 -17.45 15.39
C HIS A 180 -2.26 -16.83 16.74
N THR A 181 -2.76 -15.63 17.02
CA THR A 181 -2.55 -14.96 18.32
C THR A 181 -3.17 -15.76 19.46
N ALA A 182 -4.41 -16.25 19.29
CA ALA A 182 -5.09 -17.09 20.27
C ALA A 182 -4.31 -18.39 20.56
N VAL A 183 -3.80 -19.05 19.51
CA VAL A 183 -2.95 -20.25 19.64
C VAL A 183 -1.65 -19.94 20.36
N SER A 184 -1.00 -18.83 20.01
CA SER A 184 0.26 -18.40 20.65
C SER A 184 0.07 -18.11 22.14
N LEU A 185 -1.02 -17.43 22.52
CA LEU A 185 -1.36 -17.18 23.93
C LEU A 185 -1.68 -18.49 24.66
N GLY A 186 -2.41 -19.42 24.03
CA GLY A 186 -2.66 -20.75 24.58
C GLY A 186 -1.37 -21.51 24.87
N ALA A 187 -0.41 -21.50 23.94
CA ALA A 187 0.87 -22.17 24.12
C ALA A 187 1.70 -21.53 25.25
N GLN A 188 1.63 -20.20 25.43
CA GLN A 188 2.25 -19.51 26.56
C GLN A 188 1.63 -19.93 27.90
N LEU A 189 0.29 -20.03 27.98
CA LEU A 189 -0.40 -20.53 29.17
C LEU A 189 0.05 -21.96 29.52
N MET A 190 0.17 -22.82 28.50
CA MET A 190 0.64 -24.20 28.66
C MET A 190 2.07 -24.26 29.21
N LYS A 191 3.00 -23.43 28.70
CA LYS A 191 4.37 -23.29 29.23
C LYS A 191 4.39 -22.84 30.69
N GLN A 192 3.42 -22.03 31.11
CA GLN A 192 3.27 -21.57 32.48
C GLN A 192 2.56 -22.59 33.39
N GLY A 193 2.21 -23.78 32.88
CA GLY A 193 1.46 -24.79 33.62
C GLY A 193 -0.01 -24.40 33.88
N THR A 194 -0.52 -23.39 33.19
CA THR A 194 -1.92 -22.94 33.32
C THR A 194 -2.81 -23.70 32.35
N PRO A 195 -3.98 -24.21 32.78
CA PRO A 195 -4.90 -24.90 31.88
C PRO A 195 -5.33 -24.03 30.71
N VAL A 196 -5.19 -24.54 29.49
CA VAL A 196 -5.60 -23.85 28.26
C VAL A 196 -7.11 -23.94 28.11
N SER A 197 -7.77 -22.79 27.96
CA SER A 197 -9.19 -22.75 27.63
C SER A 197 -9.53 -21.52 26.80
N LEU A 198 -10.56 -21.67 25.96
CA LEU A 198 -11.08 -20.57 25.14
C LEU A 198 -11.50 -19.36 25.99
N GLY A 199 -12.01 -19.58 27.21
CA GLY A 199 -12.43 -18.50 28.10
C GLY A 199 -11.26 -17.65 28.60
N ILE A 200 -10.14 -18.27 28.96
CA ILE A 200 -8.95 -17.55 29.43
C ILE A 200 -8.35 -16.75 28.28
N VAL A 201 -8.19 -17.35 27.10
CA VAL A 201 -7.64 -16.65 25.93
C VAL A 201 -8.56 -15.52 25.46
N ALA A 202 -9.87 -15.74 25.45
CA ALA A 202 -10.85 -14.68 25.13
C ALA A 202 -10.70 -13.47 26.07
N LYS A 203 -10.54 -13.71 27.38
CA LYS A 203 -10.31 -12.65 28.36
C LYS A 203 -8.99 -11.91 28.12
N MET A 204 -7.90 -12.64 27.80
CA MET A 204 -6.60 -12.03 27.49
C MET A 204 -6.63 -11.18 26.21
N MET A 205 -7.45 -11.58 25.24
CA MET A 205 -7.65 -10.85 23.98
C MET A 205 -8.73 -9.77 24.06
N ASN A 206 -9.38 -9.60 25.22
CA ASN A 206 -10.51 -8.69 25.41
C ASN A 206 -11.64 -8.88 24.38
N VAL A 207 -12.01 -10.13 24.10
CA VAL A 207 -13.11 -10.50 23.21
C VAL A 207 -14.04 -11.51 23.86
N GLU A 208 -15.25 -11.64 23.32
CA GLU A 208 -16.18 -12.68 23.74
C GLU A 208 -15.68 -14.09 23.40
N ARG A 209 -15.98 -15.06 24.26
CA ARG A 209 -15.61 -16.48 24.03
C ARG A 209 -16.17 -17.00 22.71
N SER A 210 -17.39 -16.61 22.36
CA SER A 210 -18.05 -17.00 21.12
C SER A 210 -17.32 -16.48 19.87
N THR A 211 -16.64 -15.33 19.97
CA THR A 211 -15.80 -14.77 18.91
C THR A 211 -14.57 -15.66 18.66
N VAL A 212 -13.89 -16.07 19.73
CA VAL A 212 -12.75 -16.99 19.62
C VAL A 212 -13.21 -18.34 19.04
N MET A 213 -14.34 -18.88 19.52
CA MET A 213 -14.90 -20.13 18.98
C MET A 213 -15.14 -20.09 17.47
N ARG A 214 -15.59 -18.95 16.92
CA ARG A 214 -15.82 -18.81 15.47
C ARG A 214 -14.54 -18.91 14.64
N TRP A 215 -13.37 -18.60 15.21
CA TRP A 215 -12.09 -18.73 14.52
C TRP A 215 -11.66 -20.21 14.37
N PHE A 216 -12.18 -21.10 15.22
CA PHE A 216 -11.87 -22.53 15.26
C PHE A 216 -13.14 -23.35 14.94
N LYS A 217 -13.51 -23.40 13.66
CA LYS A 217 -14.78 -23.99 13.18
C LYS A 217 -15.01 -25.43 13.62
N ASP A 218 -13.95 -26.20 13.84
CA ASP A 218 -14.01 -27.62 14.21
C ASP A 218 -13.74 -27.87 15.71
N GLY A 219 -13.59 -26.82 16.52
CA GLY A 219 -13.31 -26.94 17.96
C GLY A 219 -11.87 -27.35 18.29
N ASP A 220 -10.97 -27.38 17.31
CA ASP A 220 -9.58 -27.86 17.41
C ASP A 220 -8.63 -26.92 18.17
N PHE A 221 -9.12 -25.91 18.88
CA PHE A 221 -8.29 -24.90 19.55
C PHE A 221 -7.21 -25.51 20.45
N VAL A 222 -7.57 -26.48 21.30
CA VAL A 222 -6.62 -27.10 22.24
C VAL A 222 -5.54 -27.89 21.48
N LYS A 223 -5.94 -28.64 20.46
CA LYS A 223 -5.01 -29.40 19.62
C LYS A 223 -4.02 -28.50 18.89
N GLU A 224 -4.50 -27.39 18.31
CA GLU A 224 -3.62 -26.42 17.65
C GLU A 224 -2.64 -25.75 18.63
N VAL A 225 -3.07 -25.52 19.87
CA VAL A 225 -2.19 -25.03 20.94
C VAL A 225 -1.13 -26.05 21.31
N GLU A 226 -1.49 -27.33 21.42
CA GLU A 226 -0.54 -28.42 21.71
C GLU A 226 0.49 -28.57 20.58
N ASP A 227 0.04 -28.58 19.33
CA ASP A 227 0.91 -28.67 18.14
C ASP A 227 1.88 -27.48 18.10
N TRP A 228 1.37 -26.26 18.33
CA TRP A 228 2.21 -25.06 18.35
C TRP A 228 3.18 -25.03 19.54
N HIS A 229 2.73 -25.46 20.72
CA HIS A 229 3.58 -25.58 21.90
C HIS A 229 4.75 -26.53 21.63
N ALA A 230 4.48 -27.71 21.07
CA ALA A 230 5.50 -28.70 20.70
C ALA A 230 6.51 -28.14 19.68
N ILE A 231 6.05 -27.40 18.67
CA ILE A 231 6.92 -26.73 17.70
C ILE A 231 7.83 -25.70 18.38
N THR A 232 7.25 -24.79 19.18
CA THR A 232 8.03 -23.73 19.85
C THR A 232 9.03 -24.29 20.86
N ASP A 233 8.70 -25.40 21.52
CA ASP A 233 9.60 -26.11 22.42
C ASP A 233 10.72 -26.84 21.68
N ALA A 234 10.43 -27.46 20.53
CA ALA A 234 11.44 -28.04 19.67
C ALA A 234 12.42 -26.98 19.13
N PHE A 235 11.93 -25.78 18.78
CA PHE A 235 12.79 -24.64 18.44
C PHE A 235 13.65 -24.19 19.61
N ALA A 236 13.06 -24.00 20.80
CA ALA A 236 13.80 -23.58 21.99
C ALA A 236 14.88 -24.59 22.42
N MET A 237 14.66 -25.88 22.17
CA MET A 237 15.61 -26.96 22.44
C MET A 237 16.60 -27.25 21.30
N GLY A 238 16.58 -26.48 20.21
CA GLY A 238 17.45 -26.70 19.05
C GLY A 238 17.20 -28.01 18.29
N ARG A 239 16.01 -28.61 18.45
CA ARG A 239 15.62 -29.91 17.87
C ARG A 239 14.87 -29.79 16.55
N PHE A 240 14.63 -28.58 16.05
CA PHE A 240 13.93 -28.37 14.80
C PHE A 240 14.85 -28.65 13.60
N LYS A 241 14.78 -29.86 13.02
CA LYS A 241 15.38 -30.16 11.72
C LYS A 241 14.40 -29.73 10.63
N ARG A 242 14.74 -28.68 9.85
CA ARG A 242 14.03 -28.43 8.59
C ARG A 242 14.34 -29.59 7.64
N GLU A 243 13.32 -30.28 7.13
CA GLU A 243 13.46 -31.33 6.10
C GLU A 243 14.06 -30.85 4.76
N ARG A 244 14.57 -29.62 4.66
CA ARG A 244 15.22 -29.11 3.44
C ARG A 244 16.62 -29.68 3.18
N ASP A 245 17.22 -30.40 4.13
CA ASP A 245 18.56 -30.97 3.96
C ASP A 245 18.58 -32.41 3.40
N GLN A 246 17.45 -32.93 2.89
CA GLN A 246 17.37 -34.27 2.27
C GLN A 246 17.10 -34.29 0.76
N ARG A 247 17.18 -33.15 0.06
CA ARG A 247 17.31 -33.19 -1.40
C ARG A 247 18.78 -33.25 -1.75
N GLU A 248 19.28 -34.48 -1.90
CA GLU A 248 20.54 -34.74 -2.59
C GLU A 248 20.53 -34.01 -3.95
N PRO A 249 21.65 -33.39 -4.36
CA PRO A 249 21.74 -32.78 -5.68
C PRO A 249 21.68 -33.90 -6.72
N ASN A 250 20.59 -33.91 -7.49
CA ASN A 250 20.55 -34.57 -8.80
C ASN A 250 21.03 -33.59 -9.86
#